data_AF-A0A7Y4ZBP8-F1
#
_entry.id   AF-A0A7Y4ZBP8-F1
#
_cell.length_a   1.000
_cell.length_b   1.000
_cell.length_c   1.000
_cell.angle_alpha   90.00
_cell.angle_beta   90.00
_cell.angle_gamma   90.00
#
_symmetry.space_group_name_H-M   'P 1'
#
loop_
_entity.id
_entity.type
_entity.pdbx_description
1 polymer ?
#
loop_
_entity_poly.entity_id
_entity_poly.type
_entity_poly.pdbx_seq_one_letter_code
_entity_poly.pdbx_strand_id
1 'polypeptide(L)'
;MIAVDTNVLLRFLLKPIDGNNPKWQVDAAEATINQAEQVFIANIVLAEMEWVLESVFACSREQIHLLIHTLASHTQFRFEDWSALNNALLDYLEFSQVDLSDCLIARCAQNAGASTLFTFENEKKLGALPVVTTLKQDLTGY
;
A
#
# COMPACT_ATOMS: atom_id res chain seq x y z
N MET A 1 -21.69 1.89 3.37
CA MET A 1 -20.26 1.68 3.09
C MET A 1 -20.12 0.60 2.03
N ILE A 2 -19.33 0.85 0.99
CA ILE A 2 -18.94 -0.15 -0.02
C ILE A 2 -17.45 -0.50 0.15
N ALA A 3 -16.97 -1.54 -0.51
CA ALA A 3 -15.54 -1.81 -0.67
C ALA A 3 -15.20 -1.80 -2.17
N VAL A 4 -13.96 -1.44 -2.49
CA VAL A 4 -13.48 -1.44 -3.88
C VAL A 4 -12.20 -2.25 -4.00
N ASP A 5 -12.06 -2.91 -5.14
CA ASP A 5 -10.84 -3.61 -5.54
C ASP A 5 -9.81 -2.61 -6.13
N THR A 6 -8.54 -3.00 -6.18
CA THR A 6 -7.41 -2.26 -6.75
C THR A 6 -7.74 -1.73 -8.13
N ASN A 7 -8.33 -2.59 -8.97
CA ASN A 7 -8.63 -2.24 -10.33
C ASN A 7 -9.65 -1.09 -10.42
N VAL A 8 -10.68 -1.07 -9.56
CA VAL A 8 -11.72 -0.01 -9.55
C VAL A 8 -11.15 1.27 -8.96
N LEU A 9 -10.39 1.17 -7.87
CA LEU A 9 -9.75 2.32 -7.23
C LEU A 9 -8.81 3.04 -8.20
N LEU A 10 -8.01 2.30 -8.97
CA LEU A 10 -7.14 2.88 -9.99
C LEU A 10 -7.89 3.62 -11.09
N ARG A 11 -9.04 3.11 -11.55
CA ARG A 11 -9.89 3.80 -12.55
C ARG A 11 -10.45 5.12 -12.03
N PHE A 12 -10.69 5.20 -10.73
CA PHE A 12 -11.14 6.42 -10.08
C PHE A 12 -10.01 7.45 -9.90
N LEU A 13 -8.79 6.99 -9.61
CA LEU A 13 -7.66 7.86 -9.30
C LEU A 13 -6.89 8.35 -10.53
N LEU A 14 -6.79 7.52 -11.57
CA LEU A 14 -5.93 7.80 -12.73
C LEU A 14 -6.70 8.49 -13.86
N LYS A 15 -6.10 9.55 -14.41
CA LYS A 15 -6.73 10.47 -15.37
C LYS A 15 -6.40 10.28 -16.84
N PRO A 16 -5.26 9.73 -17.31
CA PRO A 16 -5.22 9.38 -18.72
C PRO A 16 -6.21 8.22 -18.93
N ILE A 17 -7.23 8.49 -19.73
CA ILE A 17 -8.07 7.45 -20.31
C ILE A 17 -7.27 6.84 -21.45
N ASP A 18 -6.90 5.57 -21.31
CA ASP A 18 -6.07 4.84 -22.26
C ASP A 18 -6.46 3.36 -22.34
N GLY A 19 -5.62 2.52 -22.94
CA GLY A 19 -5.88 1.07 -23.06
C GLY A 19 -5.91 0.34 -21.71
N ASN A 20 -5.19 0.84 -20.69
CA ASN A 20 -5.19 0.28 -19.35
C ASN A 20 -6.32 0.85 -18.49
N ASN A 21 -6.81 2.05 -18.84
CA ASN A 21 -7.83 2.81 -18.12
C ASN A 21 -8.98 3.27 -19.05
N PRO A 22 -9.80 2.35 -19.61
CA PRO A 22 -10.80 2.68 -20.62
C PRO A 22 -11.95 3.52 -20.05
N LYS A 23 -12.45 4.47 -20.86
CA LYS A 23 -13.44 5.48 -20.44
C LYS A 23 -14.65 4.91 -19.70
N TRP A 24 -15.23 3.82 -20.18
CA TRP A 24 -16.43 3.26 -19.58
C TRP A 24 -16.19 2.74 -18.16
N GLN A 25 -14.98 2.25 -17.85
CA GLN A 25 -14.63 1.80 -16.50
C GLN A 25 -14.35 3.00 -15.59
N VAL A 26 -13.71 4.05 -16.10
CA VAL A 26 -13.51 5.31 -15.37
C VAL A 26 -14.85 5.91 -14.96
N ASP A 27 -15.76 6.09 -15.94
CA ASP A 27 -17.09 6.66 -15.69
C ASP A 27 -17.87 5.82 -14.65
N ALA A 28 -17.77 4.48 -14.72
CA ALA A 28 -18.42 3.58 -13.78
C ALA A 28 -17.80 3.64 -12.37
N ALA A 29 -16.47 3.71 -12.26
CA ALA A 29 -15.76 3.81 -10.99
C ALA A 29 -16.06 5.15 -10.30
N GLU A 30 -16.01 6.26 -11.04
CA GLU A 30 -16.38 7.59 -10.55
C GLU A 30 -17.82 7.65 -10.07
N ALA A 31 -18.78 7.15 -10.86
CA ALA A 31 -20.18 7.12 -10.44
C ALA A 31 -20.37 6.29 -9.17
N THR A 32 -19.72 5.13 -9.07
CA THR A 32 -19.84 4.22 -7.92
C THR A 32 -19.24 4.83 -6.65
N ILE A 33 -18.02 5.37 -6.72
CA ILE A 33 -17.31 5.92 -5.56
C ILE A 33 -17.95 7.24 -5.12
N ASN A 34 -18.28 8.15 -6.04
CA ASN A 34 -18.86 9.45 -5.69
C ASN A 34 -20.26 9.35 -5.06
N GLN A 35 -21.03 8.30 -5.37
CA GLN A 35 -22.33 8.06 -4.75
C GLN A 35 -22.24 7.37 -3.38
N ALA A 36 -21.10 6.79 -3.03
CA ALA A 36 -20.92 6.09 -1.77
C ALA A 36 -20.65 7.07 -0.62
N GLU A 37 -21.40 6.91 0.47
CA GLU A 37 -21.13 7.66 1.72
C GLU A 37 -19.74 7.35 2.30
N GLN A 38 -19.33 6.08 2.21
CA GLN A 38 -18.05 5.58 2.71
C GLN A 38 -17.53 4.47 1.79
N VAL A 39 -16.22 4.46 1.53
CA VAL A 39 -15.51 3.47 0.71
C VAL A 39 -14.41 2.83 1.55
N PHE A 40 -14.51 1.53 1.77
CA PHE A 40 -13.51 0.73 2.46
C PHE A 40 -12.39 0.30 1.50
N ILE A 41 -11.15 0.41 1.98
CA ILE A 41 -9.94 0.02 1.28
C ILE A 41 -9.13 -0.93 2.18
N ALA A 42 -8.96 -2.16 1.71
CA ALA A 42 -8.16 -3.17 2.39
C ALA A 42 -6.65 -2.90 2.21
N ASN A 43 -5.83 -3.39 3.14
CA ASN A 43 -4.37 -3.25 3.04
C ASN A 43 -3.82 -3.93 1.78
N ILE A 44 -4.41 -5.07 1.38
CA ILE A 44 -4.05 -5.77 0.15
C ILE A 44 -4.31 -4.93 -1.11
N VAL A 45 -5.36 -4.12 -1.11
CA VAL A 45 -5.68 -3.21 -2.23
C VAL A 45 -4.61 -2.12 -2.36
N LEU A 46 -4.10 -1.60 -1.25
CA LEU A 46 -3.01 -0.64 -1.26
C LEU A 46 -1.68 -1.25 -1.73
N ALA A 47 -1.39 -2.48 -1.31
CA ALA A 47 -0.20 -3.23 -1.74
C ALA A 47 -0.21 -3.49 -3.26
N GLU A 48 -1.32 -4.00 -3.80
CA GLU A 48 -1.45 -4.19 -5.25
C GLU A 48 -1.43 -2.86 -6.01
N MET A 49 -2.04 -1.81 -5.45
CA MET A 49 -2.05 -0.50 -6.08
C MET A 49 -0.64 0.06 -6.22
N GLU A 50 0.21 -0.04 -5.19
CA GLU A 50 1.61 0.37 -5.26
C GLU A 50 2.35 -0.38 -6.36
N TRP A 51 2.26 -1.72 -6.37
CA TRP A 51 2.87 -2.53 -7.42
C TRP A 51 2.42 -2.15 -8.83
N VAL A 52 1.11 -1.91 -9.05
CA VAL A 52 0.59 -1.50 -10.37
C VAL A 52 1.08 -0.10 -10.74
N LEU A 53 1.06 0.85 -9.81
CA LEU A 53 1.51 2.22 -10.07
C LEU A 53 2.99 2.27 -10.42
N GLU A 54 3.83 1.49 -9.75
CA GLU A 54 5.25 1.40 -10.04
C GLU A 54 5.51 0.65 -11.36
N SER A 55 4.98 -0.58 -11.50
CA SER A 55 5.36 -1.47 -12.61
C SER A 55 4.67 -1.15 -13.95
N VAL A 56 3.42 -0.67 -13.90
CA VAL A 56 2.60 -0.40 -15.11
C VAL A 56 2.60 1.07 -15.47
N PHE A 57 2.48 1.94 -14.46
CA PHE A 57 2.39 3.39 -14.67
C PHE A 57 3.71 4.13 -14.46
N ALA A 58 4.79 3.45 -14.07
CA ALA A 58 6.12 4.02 -13.84
C ALA A 58 6.09 5.23 -12.89
N CYS A 59 5.16 5.22 -11.93
CA CYS A 59 5.06 6.26 -10.92
C CYS A 59 6.24 6.17 -9.95
N SER A 60 6.77 7.32 -9.54
CA SER A 60 7.79 7.37 -8.50
C SER A 60 7.19 7.09 -7.13
N ARG A 61 8.05 6.64 -6.20
CA ARG A 61 7.71 6.43 -4.80
C ARG A 61 7.02 7.65 -4.16
N GLU A 62 7.49 8.86 -4.45
CA GLU A 62 6.92 10.11 -3.96
C GLU A 62 5.52 10.38 -4.54
N GLN A 63 5.31 10.04 -5.82
CA GLN A 63 4.00 10.14 -6.47
C GLN A 63 3.00 9.16 -5.85
N ILE A 64 3.42 7.91 -5.62
CA ILE A 64 2.60 6.89 -4.96
C ILE A 64 2.27 7.30 -3.53
N HIS A 65 3.27 7.73 -2.75
CA HIS A 65 3.06 8.24 -1.40
C HIS A 65 2.06 9.41 -1.39
N LEU A 66 2.25 10.43 -2.24
CA LEU A 66 1.37 11.59 -2.30
C LEU A 66 -0.07 11.19 -2.66
N LEU A 67 -0.24 10.27 -3.60
CA LEU A 67 -1.55 9.78 -4.01
C LEU A 67 -2.27 9.10 -2.83
N ILE A 68 -1.59 8.17 -2.15
CA ILE A 68 -2.16 7.44 -1.00
C ILE A 68 -2.41 8.39 0.17
N HIS A 69 -1.50 9.31 0.47
CA HIS A 69 -1.68 10.32 1.51
C HIS A 69 -2.89 11.22 1.21
N THR A 70 -3.08 11.62 -0.05
CA THR A 70 -4.25 12.43 -0.47
C THR A 70 -5.54 11.63 -0.30
N LEU A 71 -5.56 10.37 -0.72
CA LEU A 71 -6.68 9.46 -0.52
C LEU A 71 -7.02 9.29 0.98
N ALA A 72 -5.97 9.11 1.79
CA ALA A 72 -6.02 8.98 3.25
C ALA A 72 -6.55 10.24 3.96
N SER A 73 -6.33 11.41 3.38
CA SER A 73 -6.82 12.69 3.95
C SER A 73 -8.33 12.92 3.76
N HIS A 74 -8.98 12.12 2.92
CA HIS A 74 -10.38 12.32 2.55
C HIS A 74 -11.30 11.39 3.37
N THR A 75 -12.23 11.98 4.13
CA THR A 75 -13.09 11.28 5.12
C THR A 75 -14.08 10.27 4.53
N GLN A 76 -14.25 10.28 3.21
CA GLN A 76 -15.03 9.27 2.49
C GLN A 76 -14.34 7.89 2.52
N PHE A 77 -13.01 7.84 2.61
CA PHE A 77 -12.26 6.58 2.58
C PHE A 77 -11.97 6.07 3.98
N ARG A 78 -12.22 4.77 4.18
CA ARG A 78 -11.93 4.03 5.41
C ARG A 78 -10.92 2.96 5.09
N PHE A 79 -9.88 2.88 5.91
CA PHE A 79 -8.79 1.92 5.73
C PHE A 79 -8.92 0.81 6.77
N GLU A 80 -8.49 -0.38 6.39
CA GLU A 80 -8.48 -1.58 7.24
C GLU A 80 -7.84 -1.34 8.59
N ASP A 81 -6.66 -0.72 8.60
CA ASP A 81 -6.00 -0.23 9.81
C ASP A 81 -5.35 1.13 9.50
N TRP A 82 -6.02 2.20 9.93
CA TRP A 82 -5.53 3.56 9.76
C TRP A 82 -4.18 3.79 10.46
N SER A 83 -3.99 3.22 11.64
CA SER A 83 -2.75 3.39 12.40
C SER A 83 -1.59 2.69 11.69
N ALA A 84 -1.84 1.49 11.15
CA ALA A 84 -0.84 0.77 10.36
C ALA A 84 -0.49 1.54 9.08
N LEU A 85 -1.49 1.99 8.32
CA LEU A 85 -1.26 2.75 7.08
C LEU A 85 -0.48 4.04 7.32
N ASN A 86 -0.86 4.82 8.33
CA ASN A 86 -0.19 6.09 8.62
C ASN A 86 1.29 5.88 8.94
N ASN A 87 1.63 4.88 9.76
CA ASN A 87 3.03 4.56 10.05
C ASN A 87 3.75 3.93 8.86
N ALA A 88 3.05 3.11 8.06
CA ALA A 88 3.62 2.49 6.88
C ALA A 88 4.01 3.54 5.81
N LEU A 89 3.22 4.62 5.65
CA LEU A 89 3.58 5.71 4.73
C LEU A 89 4.83 6.48 5.18
N LEU A 90 5.06 6.60 6.50
CA LEU A 90 6.29 7.20 7.03
C LEU A 90 7.50 6.29 6.74
N ASP A 91 7.38 5.00 7.02
CA ASP A 91 8.42 4.02 6.72
C ASP A 91 8.73 3.96 5.22
N TYR A 92 7.71 4.01 4.39
CA TYR A 92 7.84 3.96 2.93
C TYR A 92 8.67 5.12 2.37
N LEU A 93 8.62 6.30 3.00
CA LEU A 93 9.48 7.43 2.63
C LEU A 93 10.90 7.33 3.22
N GLU A 94 11.01 6.87 4.45
CA GLU A 94 12.30 6.76 5.15
C GLU A 94 13.19 5.66 4.56
N PHE A 95 12.61 4.51 4.22
CA PHE A 95 13.32 3.32 3.75
C PHE A 95 13.03 3.07 2.26
N SER A 96 13.80 3.75 1.39
CA SER A 96 13.57 3.77 -0.07
C SER A 96 13.63 2.43 -0.81
N GLN A 97 14.13 1.38 -0.16
CA GLN A 97 14.23 0.02 -0.71
C GLN A 97 13.20 -0.96 -0.11
N VAL A 98 12.27 -0.46 0.70
CA VAL A 98 11.21 -1.25 1.35
C VAL A 98 9.89 -0.96 0.65
N ASP A 99 9.20 -1.99 0.20
CA ASP A 99 7.94 -1.84 -0.54
C ASP A 99 6.80 -1.46 0.41
N LEU A 100 5.73 -0.82 -0.09
CA LEU A 100 4.63 -0.39 0.78
C LEU A 100 3.99 -1.60 1.49
N SER A 101 3.91 -2.74 0.81
CA SER A 101 3.43 -3.99 1.39
C SER A 101 4.25 -4.43 2.60
N ASP A 102 5.57 -4.28 2.54
CA ASP A 102 6.47 -4.65 3.63
C ASP A 102 6.27 -3.74 4.85
N CYS A 103 6.14 -2.43 4.60
CA CYS A 103 5.78 -1.47 5.64
C CYS A 103 4.43 -1.81 6.30
N LEU A 104 3.41 -2.15 5.49
CA LEU A 104 2.09 -2.55 6.00
C LEU A 104 2.17 -3.83 6.83
N ILE A 105 2.91 -4.85 6.39
CA ILE A 105 3.10 -6.10 7.14
C ILE A 105 3.75 -5.82 8.50
N ALA A 106 4.83 -5.04 8.52
CA ALA A 106 5.53 -4.68 9.75
C ALA A 106 4.63 -3.94 10.74
N ARG A 107 3.85 -2.96 10.27
CA ARG A 107 2.97 -2.16 11.13
C ARG A 107 1.72 -2.90 11.57
N CYS A 108 1.15 -3.76 10.73
CA CYS A 108 0.07 -4.65 11.14
C CYS A 108 0.53 -5.63 12.23
N ALA A 109 1.72 -6.24 12.06
CA ALA A 109 2.29 -7.12 13.07
C ALA A 109 2.54 -6.40 14.40
N GLN A 110 3.09 -5.18 14.34
CA GLN A 110 3.30 -4.35 15.53
C GLN A 110 1.98 -3.99 16.22
N ASN A 111 0.96 -3.56 15.47
CA ASN A 111 -0.37 -3.24 16.02
C ASN A 111 -1.07 -4.46 16.62
N ALA A 112 -0.80 -5.66 16.10
CA ALA A 112 -1.26 -6.93 16.68
C ALA A 112 -0.50 -7.34 17.95
N GLY A 113 0.50 -6.57 18.38
CA GLY A 113 1.28 -6.82 19.60
C GLY A 113 2.50 -7.71 19.39
N ALA A 114 2.91 -7.98 18.15
CA ALA A 114 4.15 -8.70 17.89
C ALA A 114 5.36 -7.83 18.30
N SER A 115 6.28 -8.41 19.08
CA SER A 115 7.53 -7.76 19.44
C SER A 115 8.55 -7.74 18.31
N THR A 116 8.46 -8.70 17.38
CA THR A 116 9.41 -8.89 16.28
C THR A 116 8.71 -9.54 15.08
N LEU A 117 8.99 -9.03 13.89
CA LEU A 117 8.65 -9.67 12.62
C LEU A 117 9.90 -10.35 12.06
N PHE A 118 9.81 -11.63 11.71
CA PHE A 118 10.92 -12.36 11.11
C PHE A 118 10.79 -12.38 9.59
N THR A 119 11.91 -12.20 8.89
CA THR A 119 11.97 -12.26 7.42
C THR A 119 13.25 -12.96 6.95
N PHE A 120 13.26 -13.40 5.70
CA PHE A 120 14.50 -13.77 4.98
C PHE A 120 15.00 -12.66 4.05
N GLU A 121 14.26 -11.55 3.95
CA GLU A 121 14.72 -10.37 3.23
C GLU A 121 15.94 -9.75 3.90
N ASN A 122 16.81 -9.14 3.10
CA ASN A 122 18.03 -8.51 3.60
C ASN A 122 17.75 -7.20 4.35
N GLU A 123 18.77 -6.72 5.07
CA GLU A 123 18.74 -5.49 5.89
C GLU A 123 18.66 -4.18 5.07
N LYS A 124 18.52 -4.27 3.74
CA LYS A 124 18.22 -3.12 2.88
C LYS A 124 16.75 -3.09 2.43
N LYS A 125 16.03 -4.21 2.48
CA LYS A 125 14.60 -4.32 2.18
C LYS A 125 13.80 -4.43 3.49
N LEU A 126 12.78 -5.30 3.63
CA LEU A 126 11.96 -5.42 4.84
C LEU A 126 12.81 -5.53 6.13
N GLY A 127 13.97 -6.19 6.06
CA GLY A 127 14.92 -6.30 7.18
C GLY A 127 15.52 -4.97 7.68
N ALA A 128 15.34 -3.86 6.95
CA ALA A 128 15.76 -2.53 7.36
C ALA A 128 14.84 -1.91 8.43
N LEU A 129 13.59 -2.38 8.54
CA LEU A 129 12.62 -1.80 9.47
C LEU A 129 12.96 -2.18 10.93
N PRO A 130 12.85 -1.25 11.91
CA PRO A 130 13.31 -1.49 13.29
C PRO A 130 12.66 -2.66 14.03
N VAL A 131 11.43 -3.04 13.63
CA VAL A 131 10.66 -4.15 14.22
C VAL A 131 10.99 -5.50 13.58
N VAL A 132 11.86 -5.52 12.56
CA VAL A 132 12.13 -6.69 11.74
C VAL A 132 13.49 -7.32 12.09
N THR A 133 13.55 -8.64 12.09
CA THR A 133 14.80 -9.41 12.20
C THR A 133 14.96 -10.32 10.99
N THR A 134 16.05 -10.13 10.24
CA THR A 134 16.45 -11.04 9.16
C THR A 134 17.04 -12.33 9.72
N LEU A 135 16.40 -13.46 9.43
CA LEU A 135 16.92 -14.77 9.72
C LEU A 135 18.09 -15.09 8.77
N LYS A 136 19.19 -15.58 9.34
CA LYS A 136 20.40 -15.98 8.61
C LYS A 136 20.66 -17.45 8.89
N GLN A 137 21.21 -18.17 7.90
CA GLN A 137 21.68 -19.53 8.12
C GLN A 137 22.90 -19.47 9.05
N ASP A 138 22.85 -20.19 10.17
CA ASP A 138 24.02 -20.41 11.02
C ASP A 138 25.04 -21.25 10.23
N LEU A 139 26.09 -20.61 9.72
CA LEU A 139 27.21 -21.28 9.03
C LEU A 139 28.22 -21.88 10.01
N THR A 140 27.90 -21.96 11.30
CA THR A 140 28.81 -22.40 12.39
C THR A 140 28.72 -23.89 12.74
N GLY A 141 28.07 -24.71 11.91
CA GLY A 141 27.96 -26.14 12.18
C GLY A 141 28.15 -27.00 10.95
N TYR A 142 29.39 -27.13 10.45
CA TYR A 142 30.01 -28.35 9.88
C TYR A 142 31.53 -28.16 9.77
#